data_AF-A0A661QE19-F1
#
_entry.id   AF-A0A661QE19-F1
#
_cell.length_a   1.000
_cell.length_b   1.000
_cell.length_c   1.000
_cell.angle_alpha   90.00
_cell.angle_beta   90.00
_cell.angle_gamma   90.00
#
_symmetry.space_group_name_H-M   'P 1'
#
loop_
_entity.id
_entity.type
_entity.pdbx_description
1 polymer ?
#
loop_
_entity_poly.entity_id
_entity_poly.type
_entity_poly.pdbx_seq_one_letter_code
_entity_poly.pdbx_strand_id
1 'polypeptide(L)'
;MLAQRICAIFTRKREKGRDFFDMVYLMAKAEPNYKFLKLKLNVTSKKELIKRLKKKSKNINFKLLAKDIEPFLFDPDQKNRVLHFKDWLNTL
;
A
#
# COMPACT_ATOMS: atom_id res chain seq x y z
N MET A 1 -2.36 11.19 6.93
CA MET A 1 -1.63 9.93 7.20
C MET A 1 -1.62 8.97 6.00
N LEU A 2 -2.77 8.61 5.41
CA LEU A 2 -2.84 7.69 4.24
C LEU A 2 -1.94 8.09 3.06
N ALA A 3 -2.02 9.34 2.60
CA ALA A 3 -1.20 9.82 1.47
C ALA A 3 0.31 9.73 1.74
N GLN A 4 0.74 9.86 3.00
CA GLN A 4 2.14 9.70 3.39
C GLN A 4 2.58 8.23 3.34
N ARG A 5 1.70 7.29 3.72
CA ARG A 5 1.95 5.83 3.59
C ARG A 5 2.08 5.43 2.12
N ILE A 6 1.16 5.90 1.29
CA ILE A 6 1.24 5.74 -0.17
C ILE A 6 2.55 6.32 -0.71
N CYS A 7 2.91 7.53 -0.27
CA CYS A 7 4.19 8.13 -0.67
C CYS A 7 5.39 7.24 -0.29
N ALA A 8 5.41 6.70 0.92
CA ALA A 8 6.48 5.83 1.40
C ALA A 8 6.61 4.54 0.56
N ILE A 9 5.49 3.96 0.11
CA ILE A 9 5.51 2.80 -0.79
C ILE A 9 6.31 3.11 -2.07
N PHE A 10 6.17 4.32 -2.62
CA PHE A 10 6.87 4.69 -3.86
C PHE A 10 8.29 5.18 -3.65
N THR A 11 8.59 5.89 -2.55
CA THR A 11 9.88 6.58 -2.39
C THR A 11 10.92 5.81 -1.57
N ARG A 12 10.53 4.81 -0.77
CA ARG A 12 11.50 4.04 0.01
C ARG A 12 12.33 3.13 -0.88
N LYS A 13 13.63 3.04 -0.58
CA LYS A 13 14.59 2.13 -1.23
C LYS A 13 14.22 0.65 -1.04
N ARG A 14 13.61 0.31 0.10
CA ARG A 14 13.13 -1.04 0.43
C ARG A 14 11.67 -0.98 0.87
N GLU A 15 10.89 -1.91 0.36
CA GLU A 15 9.50 -2.12 0.71
C GLU A 15 9.36 -2.51 2.19
N LYS A 16 8.34 -1.98 2.86
CA LYS A 16 7.98 -2.40 4.22
C LYS A 16 6.53 -2.85 4.23
N GLY A 17 6.26 -4.07 4.72
CA GLY A 17 4.91 -4.63 4.75
C GLY A 17 3.89 -3.73 5.46
N ARG A 18 4.31 -3.03 6.52
CA ARG A 18 3.47 -2.09 7.26
C ARG A 18 2.89 -0.98 6.38
N ASP A 19 3.64 -0.47 5.40
CA ASP A 19 3.13 0.61 4.55
C ASP A 19 1.95 0.12 3.69
N PHE A 20 2.00 -1.14 3.22
CA PHE A 20 0.91 -1.80 2.50
C PHE A 20 -0.26 -2.12 3.42
N PHE A 21 0.02 -2.62 4.62
CA PHE A 21 -0.99 -2.88 5.64
C PHE A 21 -1.78 -1.62 5.97
N ASP A 22 -1.07 -0.54 6.34
CA ASP A 22 -1.68 0.74 6.69
C ASP A 22 -2.46 1.31 5.50
N MET A 23 -1.96 1.16 4.27
CA MET A 23 -2.68 1.60 3.08
C MET A 23 -4.02 0.88 2.93
N VAL A 24 -4.05 -0.46 2.95
CA VAL A 24 -5.30 -1.24 2.81
C VAL A 24 -6.29 -0.87 3.91
N TYR A 25 -5.80 -0.76 5.14
CA TYR A 25 -6.62 -0.40 6.30
C TYR A 25 -7.20 1.01 6.18
N LEU A 26 -6.37 2.01 5.82
CA LEU A 26 -6.79 3.41 5.77
C LEU A 26 -7.64 3.73 4.54
N MET A 27 -7.42 3.05 3.40
CA MET A 27 -8.23 3.22 2.19
C MET A 27 -9.69 2.81 2.38
N ALA A 28 -9.98 1.91 3.33
CA ALA A 28 -11.36 1.56 3.70
C ALA A 28 -12.06 2.66 4.51
N LYS A 29 -11.31 3.63 5.05
CA LYS A 29 -11.81 4.65 5.97
C LYS A 29 -11.81 6.06 5.37
N ALA A 30 -10.91 6.33 4.43
CA ALA A 30 -10.73 7.66 3.87
C ALA A 30 -10.09 7.61 2.48
N GLU A 31 -10.33 8.66 1.70
CA GLU A 31 -9.63 8.88 0.44
C GLU A 31 -8.22 9.47 0.66
N PRO A 32 -7.26 9.14 -0.20
CA PRO A 32 -5.93 9.72 -0.12
C PRO A 32 -5.96 11.19 -0.55
N ASN A 33 -5.20 12.04 0.16
CA ASN A 33 -5.03 13.44 -0.22
C ASN A 33 -4.24 13.56 -1.55
N TYR A 34 -4.96 13.75 -2.65
CA TYR A 34 -4.35 13.88 -3.98
C TYR A 34 -3.59 15.18 -4.19
N LYS A 35 -3.86 16.26 -3.44
CA LYS A 35 -3.02 17.47 -3.48
C LYS A 35 -1.61 17.14 -3.02
N PHE A 36 -1.47 16.39 -1.93
CA PHE A 36 -0.18 15.92 -1.43
C PHE A 36 0.49 14.92 -2.40
N LEU A 37 -0.27 13.95 -2.91
CA LEU A 37 0.26 12.95 -3.84
C LEU A 37 0.72 13.56 -5.17
N LYS A 38 0.03 14.61 -5.66
CA LYS A 38 0.47 15.37 -6.83
C LYS A 38 1.82 16.03 -6.56
N LEU A 39 1.98 16.70 -5.42
CA LEU A 39 3.23 17.38 -5.07
C LEU A 39 4.42 16.41 -4.90
N LYS A 40 4.19 15.22 -4.32
CA LYS A 40 5.29 14.28 -3.99
C LYS A 40 5.56 13.23 -5.04
N LEU A 41 4.54 12.80 -5.78
CA LEU A 41 4.63 11.68 -6.73
C LEU A 41 4.09 12.04 -8.13
N ASN A 42 3.57 13.24 -8.32
CA ASN A 42 2.83 13.62 -9.52
C ASN A 42 1.68 12.63 -9.82
N VAL A 43 0.93 12.22 -8.79
CA VAL A 43 -0.27 11.38 -8.91
C VAL A 43 -1.49 12.25 -8.66
N THR A 44 -2.39 12.31 -9.64
CA THR A 44 -3.51 13.26 -9.64
C THR A 44 -4.88 12.60 -9.48
N SER A 45 -4.99 11.28 -9.65
CA SER A 45 -6.27 10.56 -9.58
C SER A 45 -6.14 9.15 -9.01
N LYS A 46 -7.28 8.59 -8.56
CA LYS A 46 -7.38 7.20 -8.07
C LYS A 46 -6.97 6.18 -9.13
N LYS A 47 -7.44 6.38 -10.37
CA LYS A 47 -7.12 5.50 -11.51
C LYS A 47 -5.62 5.46 -11.78
N GLU A 48 -4.96 6.62 -11.74
CA GLU A 48 -3.51 6.70 -11.89
C GLU A 48 -2.77 6.03 -10.73
N LEU A 49 -3.21 6.28 -9.49
CA LEU A 49 -2.64 5.66 -8.30
C LEU A 49 -2.68 4.14 -8.39
N ILE A 50 -3.84 3.56 -8.70
CA ILE A 50 -4.02 2.11 -8.83
C ILE A 50 -3.12 1.55 -9.94
N LYS A 51 -3.06 2.20 -11.10
CA LYS A 51 -2.19 1.77 -12.21
C LYS A 51 -0.71 1.71 -11.78
N ARG A 52 -0.23 2.73 -11.06
CA ARG A 52 1.15 2.77 -10.56
C ARG A 52 1.41 1.74 -9.47
N LEU A 53 0.46 1.53 -8.56
CA LEU A 53 0.55 0.50 -7.52
C LEU A 53 0.58 -0.90 -8.14
N LYS A 54 -0.27 -1.20 -9.13
CA LYS A 54 -0.22 -2.48 -9.85
C LYS A 54 1.13 -2.69 -10.51
N LYS A 55 1.68 -1.67 -11.19
CA LYS A 55 3.02 -1.75 -11.79
C LYS A 55 4.11 -2.05 -10.75
N LYS A 56 4.15 -1.30 -9.65
CA LYS A 56 5.14 -1.50 -8.59
C LYS A 56 5.00 -2.88 -7.93
N SER A 57 3.76 -3.30 -7.68
CA SER A 57 3.45 -4.58 -7.01
C SER A 57 3.97 -5.80 -7.76
N LYS A 58 4.18 -5.74 -9.08
CA LYS A 58 4.70 -6.87 -9.86
C LYS A 58 6.04 -7.40 -9.32
N ASN A 59 6.91 -6.52 -8.85
CA ASN A 59 8.28 -6.85 -8.44
C ASN A 59 8.43 -7.08 -6.93
N ILE A 60 7.31 -7.13 -6.18
CA ILE A 60 7.33 -7.24 -4.72
C ILE A 60 6.96 -8.66 -4.29
N ASN A 61 7.77 -9.22 -3.39
CA ASN A 61 7.46 -10.47 -2.71
C ASN A 61 6.57 -10.21 -1.49
N PHE A 62 5.25 -10.18 -1.71
CA PHE A 62 4.27 -9.94 -0.65
C PHE A 62 4.20 -11.05 0.40
N LYS A 63 4.58 -12.30 0.05
CA LYS A 63 4.67 -13.39 1.04
C LYS A 63 5.72 -13.07 2.11
N LEU A 64 6.88 -12.58 1.68
CA LEU A 64 7.94 -12.14 2.59
C LEU A 64 7.48 -10.95 3.45
N LEU A 65 6.90 -9.92 2.82
CA LEU A 65 6.43 -8.74 3.54
C LEU A 65 5.32 -9.05 4.56
N ALA A 66 4.43 -9.99 4.25
CA ALA A 66 3.38 -10.44 5.16
C ALA A 66 3.97 -11.17 6.37
N LYS A 67 4.95 -12.06 6.15
CA LYS A 67 5.67 -12.74 7.23
C LYS A 67 6.46 -11.76 8.11
N ASP A 68 7.06 -10.74 7.52
CA ASP A 68 7.83 -9.73 8.25
C ASP A 68 6.96 -8.90 9.21
N ILE A 69 5.68 -8.67 8.88
CA ILE A 69 4.79 -7.87 9.73
C ILE A 69 4.04 -8.71 10.77
N GLU A 70 3.87 -10.00 10.52
CA GLU A 70 3.06 -10.91 11.33
C GLU A 70 3.35 -10.82 12.84
N PRO A 71 4.61 -10.81 13.31
CA PRO A 71 4.91 -10.71 14.75
C PRO A 71 4.49 -9.39 15.41
N PHE A 72 4.19 -8.36 14.62
CA PHE A 72 3.81 -7.03 15.09
C PHE A 72 2.29 -6.79 15.04
N LEU A 73 1.53 -7.76 14.54
CA LEU A 73 0.08 -7.66 14.47
C LEU A 73 -0.56 -8.21 15.74
N PHE A 74 -1.60 -7.53 16.23
CA PHE A 74 -2.43 -8.06 17.32
C PHE A 74 -3.09 -9.38 16.94
N ASP A 75 -3.51 -9.48 15.67
CA ASP A 75 -4.06 -10.68 15.07
C ASP A 75 -3.19 -11.04 13.84
N PRO A 76 -2.47 -12.18 13.90
CA PRO A 76 -1.61 -12.66 12.82
C PRO A 76 -2.31 -12.76 11.46
N ASP A 77 -3.62 -13.07 11.44
CA ASP A 77 -4.37 -13.23 10.19
C ASP A 77 -4.53 -11.91 9.44
N GLN A 78 -4.36 -10.77 10.11
CA GLN A 78 -4.39 -9.48 9.43
C GLN A 78 -3.22 -9.30 8.45
N LYS A 79 -2.18 -10.15 8.50
CA LYS A 79 -1.12 -10.20 7.48
C LYS A 79 -1.66 -10.47 6.08
N ASN A 80 -2.84 -11.09 5.99
CA ASN A 80 -3.51 -11.42 4.73
C ASN A 80 -3.84 -10.16 3.91
N ARG A 81 -3.99 -8.99 4.54
CA ARG A 81 -4.14 -7.70 3.85
C ARG A 81 -2.93 -7.35 2.98
N VAL A 82 -1.73 -7.75 3.42
CA VAL A 82 -0.49 -7.56 2.67
C VAL A 82 -0.29 -8.70 1.68
N LEU A 83 -0.58 -9.95 2.09
CA LEU A 83 -0.47 -11.13 1.23
C LEU A 83 -1.30 -10.98 -0.06
N HIS A 84 -2.55 -10.55 0.07
CA HIS A 84 -3.51 -10.41 -1.02
C HIS A 84 -3.58 -8.99 -1.61
N PHE A 85 -2.54 -8.18 -1.39
CA PHE A 85 -2.53 -6.77 -1.83
C PHE A 85 -2.79 -6.62 -3.34
N LYS A 86 -2.22 -7.52 -4.16
CA LYS A 86 -2.42 -7.52 -5.62
C LYS A 86 -3.87 -7.76 -6.00
N ASP A 87 -4.54 -8.70 -5.33
CA ASP A 87 -5.92 -9.07 -5.61
C ASP A 87 -6.87 -7.96 -5.16
N TRP A 88 -6.61 -7.38 -4.00
CA TRP A 88 -7.34 -6.21 -3.50
C TRP A 88 -7.24 -5.00 -4.45
N LEU A 89 -6.09 -4.74 -5.10
CA LEU A 89 -6.00 -3.68 -6.11
C LEU A 89 -6.91 -3.91 -7.33
N ASN A 90 -7.39 -5.13 -7.56
CA ASN A 90 -8.34 -5.42 -8.64
C ASN A 90 -9.79 -5.15 -8.25
N THR A 91 -10.09 -4.99 -6.96
CA THR A 91 -11.44 -4.68 -6.47
C THR A 91 -11.71 -3.18 -6.31
N LEU A 92 -10.71 -2.31 -6.58
CA LEU A 92 -10.77 -0.86 -6.39
C LEU A 92 -11.03 -0.07 -7.68
#